data_AF-A0A947AYQ6-F1
#
_entry.id   AF-A0A947AYQ6-F1
#
_cell.length_a   1.000
_cell.length_b   1.000
_cell.length_c   1.000
_cell.angle_alpha   90.00
_cell.angle_beta   90.00
_cell.angle_gamma   90.00
#
_symmetry.space_group_name_H-M   'P 1'
#
loop_
_entity.id
_entity.type
_entity.pdbx_description
1 polymer ?
#
loop_
_entity_poly.entity_id
_entity_poly.type
_entity_poly.pdbx_seq_one_letter_code
_entity_poly.pdbx_strand_id
1 'polypeptide(L)'
;MTNKKEIQDCPHCKSELLPWMPPTATSWGENLQFVCFNDECSYYVRGWKHMWDQYNVKSSYRHRFDPLTGETGPLPVWSESALKDRITL
;
A
#
# COMPACT_ATOMS: atom_id res chain seq x y z
N MET A 1 -3.09 -0.58 -26.01
CA MET A 1 -2.87 0.81 -25.55
C MET A 1 -3.52 0.94 -24.19
N THR A 2 -2.83 0.50 -23.15
CA THR A 2 -3.38 0.47 -21.79
C THR A 2 -3.33 1.89 -21.24
N ASN A 3 -4.50 2.46 -20.93
CA ASN A 3 -4.60 3.83 -20.44
C ASN A 3 -3.85 3.94 -19.11
N LYS A 4 -2.88 4.85 -19.05
CA LYS A 4 -2.03 5.20 -17.89
C LYS A 4 -2.83 5.46 -16.58
N LYS A 5 -4.13 5.72 -16.70
CA LYS A 5 -5.07 6.04 -15.62
C LYS A 5 -5.47 4.83 -14.75
N GLU A 6 -5.55 3.62 -15.32
CA GLU A 6 -5.98 2.43 -14.53
C GLU A 6 -4.91 1.96 -13.54
N ILE A 7 -3.65 2.35 -13.76
CA ILE A 7 -2.51 2.04 -12.89
C ILE A 7 -2.53 2.91 -11.61
N GLN A 8 -3.28 4.02 -11.62
CA GLN A 8 -3.26 5.01 -10.55
C GLN A 8 -4.33 4.79 -9.47
N ASP A 9 -5.27 3.86 -9.66
CA ASP A 9 -6.36 3.65 -8.69
C ASP A 9 -6.20 2.34 -7.94
N CYS A 10 -6.44 2.38 -6.63
CA CYS A 10 -6.46 1.20 -5.79
C CYS A 10 -7.52 0.20 -6.28
N PRO A 11 -7.19 -1.08 -6.50
CA PRO A 11 -8.14 -2.06 -7.01
C PRO A 11 -9.29 -2.34 -6.03
N HIS A 12 -9.10 -2.03 -4.74
CA HIS A 12 -10.04 -2.35 -3.66
C HIS A 12 -11.02 -1.23 -3.29
N CYS A 13 -10.64 0.03 -3.50
CA CYS A 13 -11.47 1.20 -3.13
C CYS A 13 -11.56 2.28 -4.21
N LYS A 14 -10.83 2.13 -5.31
CA LYS A 14 -10.80 3.07 -6.46
C LYS A 14 -10.30 4.47 -6.12
N SER A 15 -9.69 4.65 -4.94
CA SER A 15 -8.99 5.88 -4.59
C SER A 15 -7.62 5.90 -5.26
N GLU A 16 -7.14 7.11 -5.56
CA GLU A 16 -5.80 7.32 -6.12
C GLU A 16 -4.72 6.72 -5.23
N LEU A 17 -3.73 6.07 -5.86
CA LEU A 17 -2.51 5.61 -5.24
C LEU A 17 -1.52 6.76 -5.17
N LEU A 18 -0.94 6.98 -3.99
CA LEU A 18 0.04 8.04 -3.81
C LEU A 18 1.46 7.50 -4.01
N PRO A 19 2.35 8.29 -4.63
CA PRO A 19 3.77 7.97 -4.72
C PRO A 19 4.39 7.80 -3.33
N TRP A 20 5.17 6.74 -3.18
CA TRP A 20 5.83 6.34 -1.95
C TRP A 20 7.22 5.79 -2.26
N MET A 21 8.23 6.30 -1.55
CA MET A 21 9.61 5.83 -1.67
C MET A 21 9.94 4.90 -0.50
N PRO A 22 10.22 3.61 -0.77
CA PRO A 22 10.69 2.71 0.27
C PRO A 22 12.04 3.18 0.85
N PRO A 23 12.31 2.92 2.13
CA PRO A 23 13.66 3.09 2.68
C PRO A 23 14.65 2.14 1.97
N THR A 24 15.88 2.61 1.75
CA THR A 24 16.96 1.88 1.05
C THR A 24 17.30 0.53 1.68
N ALA A 25 17.06 0.36 2.98
CA ALA A 25 17.29 -0.89 3.70
C ALA A 25 16.10 -1.87 3.70
N THR A 26 15.12 -1.70 2.82
CA THR A 26 13.93 -2.58 2.77
C THR A 26 13.96 -3.51 1.55
N SER A 27 13.34 -4.67 1.67
CA SER A 27 13.18 -5.64 0.57
C SER A 27 12.21 -5.18 -0.53
N TRP A 28 11.64 -3.98 -0.40
CA TRP A 28 10.73 -3.39 -1.38
C TRP A 28 11.48 -2.68 -2.52
N GLY A 29 12.82 -2.69 -2.50
CA GLY A 29 13.65 -2.01 -3.48
C GLY A 29 13.78 -0.52 -3.23
N GLU A 30 14.55 0.15 -4.08
CA GLU A 30 14.89 1.58 -3.92
C GLU A 30 14.18 2.48 -4.93
N ASN A 31 13.13 1.96 -5.58
CA ASN A 31 12.41 2.64 -6.64
C ASN A 31 11.08 3.23 -6.15
N LEU A 32 10.57 4.21 -6.89
CA LEU A 32 9.26 4.79 -6.66
C LEU A 32 8.17 3.73 -6.78
N GLN A 33 7.33 3.64 -5.75
CA GLN A 33 6.14 2.80 -5.74
C GLN A 33 4.89 3.65 -5.53
N PHE A 34 3.73 3.02 -5.68
CA PHE A 34 2.43 3.64 -5.48
C PHE A 34 1.64 2.87 -4.42
N VAL A 35 1.09 3.56 -3.44
CA VAL A 35 0.45 2.95 -2.27
C VAL A 35 -0.92 3.57 -2.00
N CYS A 36 -1.89 2.74 -1.65
CA CYS A 36 -3.22 3.22 -1.23
C CYS A 36 -3.20 3.67 0.24
N PHE A 37 -3.23 4.99 0.46
CA PHE A 37 -3.30 5.58 1.80
C PHE A 37 -4.72 5.97 2.26
N ASN A 38 -5.77 5.56 1.54
CA ASN A 38 -7.15 5.71 1.99
C ASN A 38 -7.41 4.82 3.22
N ASP A 39 -7.70 5.43 4.37
CA ASP A 39 -7.96 4.73 5.63
C ASP A 39 -9.32 4.02 5.67
N GLU A 40 -10.22 4.35 4.74
CA GLU A 40 -11.51 3.68 4.55
C GLU A 40 -11.41 2.54 3.52
N CYS A 41 -10.22 2.29 2.96
CA CYS A 41 -10.03 1.22 1.98
C CYS A 41 -10.39 -0.13 2.59
N SER A 42 -11.34 -0.83 1.97
CA SER A 42 -11.87 -2.09 2.50
C SER A 42 -10.79 -3.18 2.67
N TYR A 43 -9.72 -3.15 1.87
CA TYR A 43 -8.56 -4.04 2.01
C TYR A 43 -7.76 -3.75 3.28
N TYR A 44 -7.52 -2.47 3.57
CA TYR A 44 -6.82 -2.01 4.77
C TYR A 44 -7.65 -2.22 6.04
N VAL A 45 -8.95 -1.89 6.02
CA VAL A 45 -9.83 -2.06 7.18
C VAL A 45 -9.98 -3.55 7.55
N ARG A 46 -10.20 -4.43 6.56
CA ARG A 46 -10.29 -5.88 6.82
C ARG A 46 -8.96 -6.48 7.27
N GLY A 47 -7.83 -5.92 6.84
CA GLY A 47 -6.50 -6.39 7.22
C GLY A 47 -6.27 -6.36 8.73
N TRP A 48 -6.74 -5.32 9.44
CA TRP A 48 -6.64 -5.24 10.91
C TRP A 48 -7.30 -6.43 11.61
N LYS A 49 -8.55 -6.73 11.21
CA LYS A 49 -9.28 -7.87 11.75
C LYS A 49 -8.62 -9.20 11.39
N HIS A 50 -8.18 -9.36 10.14
CA HIS A 50 -7.51 -10.58 9.69
C HIS A 50 -6.23 -10.86 10.49
N MET A 51 -5.35 -9.87 10.64
CA MET A 51 -4.10 -10.03 11.38
C MET A 51 -4.32 -10.31 12.86
N TRP A 52 -5.35 -9.70 13.46
CA TRP A 52 -5.76 -10.00 14.82
C TRP A 52 -6.29 -11.42 14.97
N ASP A 53 -7.26 -11.83 14.15
CA ASP A 53 -7.92 -13.14 14.28
C ASP A 53 -6.97 -14.31 13.98
N GLN A 54 -6.05 -14.15 13.03
CA GLN A 54 -5.18 -15.25 12.57
C GLN A 54 -3.85 -15.31 13.33
N TYR A 55 -3.31 -14.16 13.73
CA TYR A 55 -1.95 -14.06 14.26
C TYR A 55 -1.88 -13.35 15.61
N ASN A 56 -2.98 -12.80 16.12
CA ASN A 56 -3.02 -12.00 17.35
C ASN A 56 -2.03 -10.81 17.32
N VAL A 57 -1.84 -10.21 16.14
CA VAL A 57 -0.96 -9.05 15.95
C VAL A 57 -1.80 -7.83 15.55
N LYS A 58 -1.56 -6.70 16.22
CA LYS A 58 -2.13 -5.41 15.85
C LYS A 58 -1.37 -4.84 14.65
N SER A 59 -1.68 -5.32 13.46
CA SER A 59 -1.15 -4.82 12.19
C SER A 59 -2.20 -4.91 11.09
N SER A 60 -1.94 -4.25 9.97
CA SER A 60 -2.71 -4.39 8.73
C SER A 60 -1.75 -4.28 7.54
N TYR A 61 -2.30 -4.16 6.34
CA TYR A 61 -1.56 -3.98 5.11
C TYR A 61 -2.32 -3.04 4.16
N ARG A 62 -1.57 -2.23 3.41
CA ARG A 62 -2.07 -1.36 2.34
C ARG A 62 -1.74 -1.97 0.99
N HIS A 63 -2.52 -1.66 -0.05
CA HIS A 63 -2.20 -2.10 -1.40
C HIS A 63 -1.01 -1.29 -1.95
N ARG A 64 0.00 -1.98 -2.48
CA ARG A 64 1.16 -1.40 -3.18
C ARG A 64 1.20 -1.83 -4.63
N PHE A 65 1.80 -0.98 -5.45
CA PHE A 65 2.12 -1.23 -6.84
C PHE A 65 3.54 -0.73 -7.16
N ASP A 66 4.35 -1.59 -7.76
CA ASP A 66 5.66 -1.26 -8.31
C ASP A 66 5.54 -1.06 -9.84
N PRO A 67 5.72 0.18 -10.35
CA PRO A 67 5.59 0.47 -11.77
C PRO A 67 6.74 -0.08 -12.63
N LEU A 68 7.89 -0.40 -12.04
CA LEU A 68 9.05 -0.91 -12.77
C LEU A 68 8.89 -2.39 -13.09
N THR A 69 8.38 -3.16 -12.11
CA THR A 69 8.25 -4.62 -12.21
C THR A 69 6.82 -5.06 -12.55
N GLY A 70 5.83 -4.20 -12.32
CA GLY A 70 4.40 -4.54 -12.38
C GLY A 70 3.92 -5.33 -11.16
N GLU A 71 4.75 -5.52 -10.14
CA GLU A 71 4.38 -6.27 -8.94
C GLU A 71 3.33 -5.50 -8.12
N THR A 72 2.35 -6.23 -7.59
CA THR A 72 1.34 -5.69 -6.68
C THR A 72 1.25 -6.55 -5.44
N GLY A 73 0.98 -5.97 -4.27
CA GLY A 73 0.87 -6.76 -3.06
C GLY A 73 0.58 -5.98 -1.78
N PRO A 74 0.54 -6.68 -0.63
CA PRO A 74 0.39 -6.06 0.67
C PRO A 74 1.68 -5.35 1.09
N LEU A 75 1.55 -4.08 1.51
CA LEU A 75 2.57 -3.35 2.25
C LEU A 75 2.16 -3.30 3.73
N PRO A 76 2.90 -3.98 4.64
CA PRO A 76 2.51 -4.09 6.04
C PRO A 76 2.60 -2.75 6.77
N VAL A 77 1.65 -2.51 7.67
CA VAL A 77 1.55 -1.31 8.51
C VAL A 77 1.25 -1.71 9.96
N TRP A 78 1.96 -1.11 10.90
CA TRP A 78 1.83 -1.37 12.35
C TRP A 78 0.98 -0.32 13.08
N SER A 79 0.60 0.76 12.41
CA SER A 79 -0.29 1.80 12.91
C SER A 79 -1.02 2.50 11.75
N GLU A 80 -2.01 3.32 12.06
CA GLU A 80 -2.72 4.16 11.07
C GLU A 80 -1.78 5.17 10.39
N SER A 81 -0.78 5.67 11.12
CA SER A 81 0.23 6.63 10.65
C SER A 81 1.43 6.01 9.95
N ALA A 82 1.59 4.68 10.03
CA ALA A 82 2.77 4.01 9.46
C ALA A 82 2.93 4.35 7.97
N LEU A 83 4.15 4.72 7.59
CA LEU A 83 4.60 5.01 6.23
C LEU A 83 4.07 6.30 5.60
N LYS A 84 3.15 7.03 6.25
CA LYS A 84 2.59 8.29 5.74
C LYS A 84 3.61 9.45 5.74
N ASP A 85 4.67 9.35 6.54
CA ASP A 85 5.80 10.28 6.60
C ASP A 85 6.66 10.30 5.32
N ARG A 86 6.45 9.32 4.43
CA ARG A 86 7.23 9.12 3.19
C ARG A 86 6.41 9.26 1.93
N ILE A 87 5.22 9.85 2.03
CA ILE A 87 4.43 10.24 0.86
C ILE A 87 5.17 11.40 0.19
N THR A 88 5.57 11.21 -1.06
CA THR A 88 6.29 12.23 -1.83
C THR A 88 5.27 13.03 -2.65
N LEU A 89 4.83 14.19 -2.16
CA LEU A 89 3.95 15.09 -2.90
C LEU A 89 4.59 15.65 -4.18
#